data_AF-A0AAE1PLI6-F1
#
_entry.id   AF-A0AAE1PLI6-F1
#
_cell.length_a   1.000
_cell.length_b   1.000
_cell.length_c   1.000
_cell.angle_alpha   90.00
_cell.angle_beta   90.00
_cell.angle_gamma   90.00
#
_symmetry.space_group_name_H-M   'P 1'
#
loop_
_entity.id
_entity.type
_entity.pdbx_description
1 polymer ?
#
loop_
_entity_poly.entity_id
_entity_poly.type
_entity_poly.pdbx_seq_one_letter_code
_entity_poly.pdbx_strand_id
1 'polypeptide(L)'
;MQDSWWEKKSDEVQYYADRNSSKEFFTSLKVVYGPQRPSTTPLLAADSTILLKDKDSITQRWKEHFSTLLNRPSTVDPSGLDAIPEKPALEKLDFPPSLEEISRGGKHTTSGKAPGMDGIPDEFYKAAGPVALDTFHGTLSGDRSAWHSRTSKAQEVFETNRRDQLANARETRKAAKSSLSATAAFQCPYCPRVCASGIGLSSHTRAHKRRLSAR
;
A
#
# COMPACT_ATOMS: atom_id res chain seq x y z
N MET A 1 34.20 17.74 23.09
CA MET A 1 32.97 17.17 23.72
C MET A 1 31.74 17.34 22.83
N GLN A 2 31.61 18.45 22.08
CA GLN A 2 30.53 18.66 21.12
C GLN A 2 30.75 17.84 19.83
N ASP A 3 31.99 17.74 19.35
CA ASP A 3 32.33 17.04 18.09
C ASP A 3 32.17 15.51 18.19
N SER A 4 32.55 14.92 19.32
CA SER A 4 32.35 13.48 19.59
C SER A 4 30.88 13.06 19.60
N TRP A 5 29.97 13.99 19.89
CA TRP A 5 28.53 13.72 19.81
C TRP A 5 28.05 13.71 18.36
N TRP A 6 28.53 14.65 17.54
CA TRP A 6 28.20 14.73 16.11
C TRP A 6 28.69 13.50 15.33
N GLU A 7 29.92 13.06 15.59
CA GLU A 7 30.49 11.84 15.00
C GLU A 7 29.66 10.60 15.34
N LYS A 8 29.33 10.41 16.62
CA LYS A 8 28.48 9.30 17.04
C LYS A 8 27.08 9.35 16.41
N LYS A 9 26.54 10.56 16.23
CA LYS A 9 25.21 10.74 15.64
C LYS A 9 25.23 10.52 14.12
N SER A 10 26.30 10.89 13.42
CA SER A 10 26.46 10.57 12.00
C SER A 10 26.57 9.07 11.77
N ASP A 11 27.35 8.36 12.60
CA ASP A 11 27.50 6.91 12.49
C ASP A 11 26.16 6.18 12.68
N GLU A 12 25.37 6.62 13.67
CA GLU A 12 24.04 6.08 13.95
C GLU A 12 23.06 6.32 12.78
N VAL A 13 23.06 7.52 12.19
CA VAL A 13 22.21 7.85 11.04
C VAL A 13 22.63 7.05 9.80
N GLN A 14 23.93 6.93 9.54
CA GLN A 14 24.46 6.13 8.43
C GLN A 14 24.10 4.65 8.59
N TYR A 15 24.26 4.10 9.79
CA TYR A 15 23.87 2.73 10.11
C TYR A 15 22.39 2.41 9.80
N TYR A 16 21.47 3.34 10.09
CA TYR A 16 20.06 3.16 9.76
C TYR A 16 19.78 3.27 8.26
N ALA A 17 20.53 4.11 7.54
CA ALA A 17 20.44 4.22 6.10
C ALA A 17 20.90 2.93 5.41
N ASP A 18 22.05 2.38 5.83
CA ASP A 18 22.62 1.15 5.27
C ASP A 18 21.70 -0.07 5.46
N ARG A 19 20.85 -0.05 6.50
CA ARG A 19 19.86 -1.09 6.80
C ARG A 19 18.48 -0.86 6.20
N ASN A 20 18.31 0.20 5.40
CA ASN A 20 17.02 0.61 4.85
C ASN A 20 15.92 0.79 5.94
N SER A 21 16.33 1.22 7.13
CA SER A 21 15.46 1.38 8.30
C SER A 21 14.92 2.81 8.35
N SER A 22 14.04 3.15 7.41
CA SER A 22 13.61 4.53 7.16
C SER A 22 13.02 5.22 8.40
N LYS A 23 12.28 4.49 9.23
CA LYS A 23 11.65 5.06 10.42
C LYS A 23 12.69 5.52 11.44
N GLU A 24 13.69 4.69 11.72
CA GLU A 24 14.76 4.92 12.66
C GLU A 24 15.73 6.00 12.15
N PHE A 25 16.02 6.00 10.85
CA PHE A 25 16.76 7.05 10.17
C PHE A 25 16.11 8.42 10.38
N PHE A 26 14.83 8.59 10.03
CA PHE A 26 14.12 9.86 10.19
C PHE A 26 13.92 10.24 11.66
N THR A 27 13.82 9.27 12.56
CA THR A 27 13.74 9.52 14.01
C THR A 27 15.04 10.10 14.53
N SER A 28 16.18 9.55 14.12
CA SER A 28 17.51 10.03 14.49
C SER A 28 17.79 11.43 13.94
N LEU A 29 17.35 11.70 12.71
CA LEU A 29 17.48 13.01 12.08
C LEU A 29 16.66 14.09 12.83
N LYS A 30 15.47 13.76 13.31
CA LYS A 30 14.65 14.68 14.15
C LYS A 30 15.33 15.04 15.47
N VAL A 31 16.19 14.20 16.02
CA VAL A 31 16.96 14.52 17.24
C VAL A 31 17.99 15.61 16.95
N VAL A 32 18.60 15.59 15.76
CA VAL A 32 19.60 16.57 15.31
C VAL A 32 18.97 17.94 15.08
N TYR A 33 17.89 17.99 14.27
CA TYR A 33 17.25 19.27 13.93
C TYR A 33 16.28 19.78 15.00
N GLY A 34 15.97 18.94 16.01
CA GLY A 34 15.03 19.26 17.07
C GLY A 34 13.56 19.19 16.62
N PRO A 35 12.63 19.61 17.50
CA PRO A 35 11.21 19.62 17.20
C PRO A 35 10.89 20.53 16.02
N GLN A 36 10.47 19.94 14.91
CA GLN A 36 9.92 20.72 13.80
C GLN A 36 8.55 21.26 14.21
N ARG A 37 8.34 22.57 14.00
CA ARG A 37 7.01 23.16 14.15
C ARG A 37 6.14 22.59 13.02
N PRO A 38 4.94 22.05 13.31
CA PRO A 38 4.03 21.68 12.24
C PRO A 38 3.70 22.95 11.44
N SER A 39 4.15 22.99 10.18
CA SER A 39 3.71 24.02 9.26
C SER A 39 2.38 23.56 8.69
N THR A 40 1.32 24.23 9.10
CA THR A 40 0.01 24.06 8.49
C THR A 40 -0.13 25.19 7.47
N THR A 41 -0.07 24.86 6.18
CA THR A 41 -0.36 25.82 5.12
C THR A 41 -1.86 26.10 5.12
N PRO A 42 -2.31 27.35 5.36
CA PRO A 42 -3.72 27.68 5.34
C PRO A 42 -4.33 27.40 3.96
N LEU A 43 -5.57 26.92 3.92
CA LEU A 43 -6.31 26.64 2.69
C LEU A 43 -7.59 27.46 2.63
N LEU A 44 -8.04 27.78 1.43
CA LEU A 44 -9.38 28.37 1.26
C LEU A 44 -10.46 27.29 1.33
N ALA A 45 -11.59 27.64 1.95
CA ALA A 45 -12.81 26.87 1.89
C ALA A 45 -13.30 26.71 0.44
N ALA A 46 -14.24 25.78 0.21
CA ALA A 46 -14.71 25.46 -1.15
C ALA A 46 -15.35 26.66 -1.86
N ASP A 47 -15.98 27.55 -1.10
CA ASP A 47 -16.61 28.79 -1.53
C ASP A 47 -15.61 29.97 -1.67
N SER A 48 -14.33 29.74 -1.37
CA SER A 48 -13.26 30.76 -1.38
C SER A 48 -13.46 31.94 -0.41
N THR A 49 -14.38 31.86 0.54
CA THR A 49 -14.69 32.99 1.45
C THR A 49 -13.88 32.95 2.75
N ILE A 50 -13.60 31.76 3.26
CA ILE A 50 -12.96 31.55 4.56
C ILE A 50 -11.57 30.92 4.39
N LEU A 51 -10.58 31.46 5.10
CA LEU A 51 -9.24 30.88 5.20
C LEU A 51 -9.17 29.90 6.38
N LEU A 52 -9.07 28.61 6.06
CA LEU A 52 -8.92 27.49 6.98
C LEU A 52 -7.48 27.41 7.49
N LYS A 53 -7.29 27.46 8.81
CA LYS A 53 -5.97 27.44 9.47
C LYS A 53 -5.80 26.25 10.41
N ASP A 54 -6.89 25.66 10.86
CA ASP A 54 -6.87 24.49 11.72
C ASP A 54 -6.69 23.20 10.89
N LYS A 55 -6.01 22.22 11.49
CA LYS A 55 -5.62 20.98 10.81
C LYS A 55 -6.83 20.14 10.41
N ASP A 56 -7.88 20.15 11.21
CA ASP A 56 -9.06 19.31 10.99
C ASP A 56 -9.90 19.83 9.83
N SER A 57 -10.13 21.15 9.75
CA SER A 57 -10.79 21.78 8.61
C SER A 57 -9.99 21.64 7.32
N ILE A 58 -8.66 21.76 7.36
CA ILE A 58 -7.79 21.52 6.20
C ILE A 58 -7.90 20.07 5.72
N THR A 59 -7.89 19.10 6.65
CA THR A 59 -8.04 17.68 6.32
C THR A 59 -9.41 17.40 5.70
N GLN A 60 -10.46 18.00 6.24
CA GLN A 60 -11.82 17.88 5.74
C GLN A 60 -11.97 18.51 4.34
N ARG A 61 -11.38 19.69 4.12
CA ARG A 61 -11.35 20.36 2.83
C ARG A 61 -10.65 19.54 1.74
N TRP A 62 -9.55 18.86 2.09
CA TRP A 62 -8.89 17.91 1.20
C TRP A 62 -9.78 16.71 0.86
N LYS A 63 -10.47 16.15 1.87
CA LYS A 63 -11.41 15.05 1.66
C LYS A 63 -12.52 15.44 0.69
N GLU A 64 -13.09 16.63 0.85
CA GLU A 64 -14.09 17.18 -0.08
C GLU A 64 -13.53 17.34 -1.48
N HIS A 65 -12.38 18.02 -1.62
CA HIS A 65 -11.74 18.26 -2.92
C HIS A 65 -11.49 16.97 -3.69
N PHE A 66 -10.84 15.98 -3.05
CA PHE A 66 -10.54 14.70 -3.69
C PHE A 66 -11.79 13.86 -3.93
N SER A 67 -12.80 13.97 -3.08
CA SER A 67 -14.08 13.29 -3.32
C SER A 67 -14.73 13.79 -4.60
N THR A 68 -14.76 15.11 -4.82
CA THR A 68 -15.30 15.70 -6.06
C THR A 68 -14.43 15.36 -7.27
N LEU A 69 -13.10 15.44 -7.11
CA LEU A 69 -12.15 15.20 -8.20
C LEU A 69 -12.17 13.75 -8.69
N LEU A 70 -12.16 12.78 -7.76
CA LEU A 70 -11.99 11.37 -8.07
C LEU A 70 -13.32 10.63 -8.30
N ASN A 71 -14.42 11.09 -7.72
CA ASN A 71 -15.74 10.45 -7.87
C ASN A 71 -16.65 11.23 -8.84
N ARG A 72 -16.08 11.83 -9.89
CA ARG A 72 -16.87 12.51 -10.92
C ARG A 72 -17.77 11.50 -11.62
N PRO A 73 -19.09 11.76 -11.78
CA PRO A 73 -19.94 10.87 -12.56
C PRO A 73 -19.42 10.81 -14.00
N SER A 74 -19.09 9.61 -14.46
CA SER A 74 -18.75 9.37 -15.86
C SER A 74 -20.05 9.19 -16.65
N THR A 75 -20.39 10.18 -17.48
CA THR A 75 -21.40 10.00 -18.52
C THR A 75 -20.71 9.42 -19.74
N VAL A 76 -20.97 8.14 -20.03
CA VAL A 76 -20.53 7.53 -21.29
C VAL A 76 -21.51 7.98 -22.37
N ASP A 77 -21.00 8.61 -23.42
CA ASP A 77 -21.81 8.98 -24.57
C ASP A 77 -22.14 7.71 -25.39
N PRO A 78 -23.42 7.33 -25.53
CA PRO A 78 -23.79 6.15 -26.31
C PRO A 78 -23.34 6.27 -27.78
N SER A 79 -23.25 7.48 -28.33
CA SER A 79 -22.76 7.65 -29.71
C SER A 79 -21.29 7.23 -29.88
N GLY A 80 -20.50 7.40 -28.82
CA GLY A 80 -19.11 6.95 -28.77
C GLY A 80 -18.97 5.44 -28.62
N LEU A 81 -19.95 4.76 -28.00
CA LEU A 81 -20.00 3.30 -27.94
C LEU A 81 -20.39 2.70 -29.29
N ASP A 82 -21.40 3.29 -29.94
CA ASP A 82 -21.87 2.87 -31.27
C ASP A 82 -20.80 3.11 -32.36
N ALA A 83 -19.91 4.09 -32.15
CA ALA A 83 -18.79 4.36 -33.04
C ALA A 83 -17.64 3.34 -32.92
N ILE A 84 -17.65 2.44 -31.92
CA ILE A 84 -16.63 1.40 -31.78
C ILE A 84 -16.91 0.30 -32.81
N PRO A 85 -16.03 0.08 -33.81
CA PRO A 85 -16.27 -0.92 -34.83
C PRO A 85 -16.25 -2.32 -34.20
N GLU A 86 -17.34 -3.07 -34.37
CA GLU A 86 -17.41 -4.45 -33.95
C GLU A 86 -16.49 -5.30 -34.84
N LYS A 87 -15.54 -6.01 -34.22
CA LYS A 87 -14.69 -6.95 -34.95
C LYS A 87 -15.45 -8.26 -35.14
N PRO A 88 -15.31 -8.93 -36.30
CA PRO A 88 -15.96 -10.20 -36.52
C PRO A 88 -15.55 -11.22 -35.45
N ALA A 89 -16.47 -12.10 -35.09
CA ALA A 89 -16.21 -13.19 -34.17
C ALA A 89 -15.03 -14.04 -34.68
N LEU A 90 -14.04 -14.25 -33.81
CA LEU A 90 -12.89 -15.09 -34.12
C LEU A 90 -13.20 -16.53 -33.69
N GLU A 91 -14.05 -17.22 -34.45
CA GLU A 91 -14.46 -18.62 -34.19
C GLU A 91 -13.26 -19.56 -34.01
N LYS A 92 -12.10 -19.23 -34.60
CA LYS A 92 -10.87 -20.00 -34.41
C LYS A 92 -10.40 -20.09 -32.95
N LEU A 93 -10.78 -19.12 -32.10
CA LEU A 93 -10.48 -19.14 -30.67
C LEU A 93 -11.37 -20.13 -29.91
N ASP A 94 -12.49 -20.56 -30.51
CA ASP A 94 -13.39 -21.57 -29.94
C ASP A 94 -12.87 -23.00 -30.14
N PHE A 95 -11.88 -23.21 -31.02
CA PHE A 95 -11.22 -24.50 -31.13
C PHE A 95 -10.27 -24.74 -29.94
N PRO A 96 -10.13 -26.00 -29.48
CA PRO A 96 -9.14 -26.33 -28.47
C PRO A 96 -7.72 -26.01 -28.97
N PRO A 97 -6.83 -25.55 -28.09
CA PRO A 97 -5.46 -25.26 -28.47
C PRO A 97 -4.79 -26.54 -28.94
N SER A 98 -4.12 -26.48 -30.09
CA SER A 98 -3.33 -27.59 -30.60
C SER A 98 -2.13 -27.88 -29.71
N LEU A 99 -1.62 -29.11 -29.76
CA LEU A 99 -0.42 -29.50 -29.01
C LEU A 99 0.80 -28.64 -29.39
N GLU A 100 0.87 -28.19 -30.64
CA GLU A 100 1.89 -27.23 -31.10
C GLU A 100 1.74 -25.85 -30.46
N GLU A 101 0.52 -25.34 -30.31
CA GLU A 101 0.26 -24.05 -29.67
C GLU A 101 0.61 -24.08 -28.18
N ILE A 102 0.32 -25.19 -27.49
CA ILE A 102 0.72 -25.38 -26.09
C ILE A 102 2.25 -25.42 -25.96
N SER A 103 2.92 -26.19 -26.83
CA SER A 103 4.38 -26.25 -26.88
C SER A 103 5.00 -24.88 -27.15
N ARG A 104 4.42 -24.13 -28.09
CA ARG A 104 4.87 -22.77 -28.45
C ARG A 104 4.64 -21.79 -27.30
N GLY A 105 3.48 -21.85 -26.65
CA GLY A 105 3.13 -21.03 -25.50
C GLY A 105 4.11 -21.22 -24.34
N GLY A 106 4.40 -22.48 -23.98
CA GLY A 106 5.39 -22.80 -22.96
C GLY A 106 6.79 -22.23 -23.26
N LYS A 107 7.23 -22.26 -24.53
CA LYS A 107 8.52 -21.67 -24.93
C LYS A 107 8.55 -20.14 -24.87
N HIS A 108 7.41 -19.48 -25.10
CA HIS A 108 7.29 -18.01 -25.11
C HIS A 108 7.14 -17.40 -23.73
N THR A 109 7.00 -18.19 -22.66
CA THR A 109 7.03 -17.66 -21.30
C THR A 109 8.43 -17.11 -20.98
N THR A 110 8.55 -16.15 -20.07
CA THR A 110 9.82 -15.51 -19.74
C THR A 110 10.43 -16.18 -18.52
N SER A 111 11.65 -16.67 -18.62
CA SER A 111 12.35 -17.30 -17.48
C SER A 111 12.71 -16.28 -16.40
N GLY A 112 12.79 -16.74 -15.16
CA GLY A 112 13.16 -15.94 -13.99
C GLY A 112 12.02 -15.10 -13.41
N LYS A 113 10.77 -15.35 -13.81
CA LYS A 113 9.60 -14.77 -13.14
C LYS A 113 9.30 -15.50 -11.83
N ALA A 114 8.79 -14.76 -10.86
CA ALA A 114 8.32 -15.34 -9.61
C ALA A 114 7.16 -16.33 -9.91
N PRO A 115 7.15 -17.52 -9.28
CA PRO A 115 6.04 -18.46 -9.40
C PRO A 115 4.72 -17.84 -8.95
N GLY A 116 3.62 -18.35 -9.51
CA GLY A 116 2.28 -18.01 -9.04
C GLY A 116 1.98 -18.58 -7.66
N MET A 117 0.71 -18.49 -7.26
CA MET A 117 0.22 -19.10 -6.01
C MET A 117 0.36 -20.63 -6.01
N ASP A 118 0.44 -21.24 -7.19
CA ASP A 118 0.73 -22.65 -7.40
C ASP A 118 2.18 -23.04 -7.09
N GLY A 119 3.08 -22.05 -6.96
CA GLY A 119 4.50 -22.28 -6.72
C GLY A 119 5.24 -22.88 -7.92
N ILE A 120 4.62 -22.89 -9.11
CA ILE A 120 5.21 -23.50 -10.31
C ILE A 120 5.94 -22.44 -11.13
N PRO A 121 7.27 -22.57 -11.32
CA PRO A 121 8.04 -21.62 -12.13
C PRO A 121 7.91 -21.90 -13.64
N ASP A 122 8.09 -20.86 -14.46
CA ASP A 122 7.98 -20.94 -15.94
C ASP A 122 8.95 -21.94 -16.56
N GLU A 123 10.09 -22.17 -15.93
CA GLU A 123 11.12 -23.15 -16.33
C GLU A 123 10.56 -24.58 -16.39
N PHE A 124 9.61 -24.90 -15.52
CA PHE A 124 9.02 -26.23 -15.45
C PHE A 124 8.17 -26.53 -16.70
N TYR A 125 7.40 -25.54 -17.14
CA TYR A 125 6.60 -25.65 -18.36
C TYR A 125 7.47 -25.70 -19.63
N LYS A 126 8.64 -25.04 -19.63
CA LYS A 126 9.61 -25.10 -20.74
C LYS A 126 10.35 -26.44 -20.82
N ALA A 127 10.64 -27.03 -19.66
CA ALA A 127 11.28 -28.35 -19.56
C ALA A 127 10.29 -29.50 -19.74
N ALA A 128 8.98 -29.22 -19.83
CA ALA A 128 7.94 -30.22 -19.97
C ALA A 128 8.16 -31.06 -21.24
N GLY A 129 8.31 -32.37 -21.05
CA GLY A 129 8.45 -33.32 -22.14
C GLY A 129 7.12 -33.59 -22.86
N PRO A 130 7.16 -34.36 -23.98
CA PRO A 130 5.97 -34.66 -24.79
C PRO A 130 4.80 -35.25 -23.98
N VAL A 131 5.09 -36.11 -23.00
CA VAL A 131 4.09 -36.74 -22.12
C VAL A 131 3.34 -35.71 -21.26
N ALA A 132 4.07 -34.73 -20.73
CA ALA A 132 3.45 -33.67 -19.93
C ALA A 132 2.63 -32.73 -20.81
N LEU A 133 3.12 -32.38 -22.01
CA LEU A 133 2.38 -31.58 -22.98
C LEU A 133 1.10 -32.27 -23.46
N ASP A 134 1.13 -33.59 -23.68
CA ASP A 134 -0.04 -34.39 -24.04
C ASP A 134 -1.06 -34.44 -22.89
N THR A 135 -0.57 -34.58 -21.65
CA THR A 135 -1.43 -34.51 -20.45
C THR A 135 -2.09 -33.13 -20.34
N PHE A 136 -1.34 -32.04 -20.51
CA PHE A 136 -1.87 -30.69 -20.50
C PHE A 136 -2.91 -30.50 -21.61
N HIS A 137 -2.58 -30.93 -22.83
CA HIS A 137 -3.49 -30.89 -23.97
C HIS A 137 -4.79 -31.63 -23.63
N GLY A 138 -4.73 -32.88 -23.17
CA GLY A 138 -5.90 -33.67 -22.78
C GLY A 138 -6.75 -33.02 -21.69
N THR A 139 -6.13 -32.39 -20.68
CA THR A 139 -6.87 -31.66 -19.64
C THR A 139 -7.54 -30.38 -20.15
N LEU A 140 -6.91 -29.68 -21.10
CA LEU A 140 -7.44 -28.44 -21.69
C LEU A 140 -8.49 -28.70 -22.78
N SER A 141 -8.34 -29.79 -23.54
CA SER A 141 -9.20 -30.17 -24.66
C SER A 141 -10.34 -31.11 -24.28
N GLY A 142 -10.23 -31.83 -23.15
CA GLY A 142 -11.17 -32.90 -22.77
C GLY A 142 -12.53 -32.43 -22.26
N ASP A 143 -12.61 -31.32 -21.53
CA ASP A 143 -13.87 -30.74 -21.05
C ASP A 143 -13.83 -29.21 -21.11
N ARG A 144 -14.04 -28.68 -22.32
CA ARG A 144 -13.93 -27.25 -22.62
C ARG A 144 -14.99 -26.42 -21.88
N SER A 145 -16.22 -26.92 -21.77
CA SER A 145 -17.29 -26.22 -21.06
C SER A 145 -16.99 -26.14 -19.56
N ALA A 146 -16.47 -27.22 -18.97
CA ALA A 146 -15.97 -27.15 -17.60
C ALA A 146 -14.74 -26.25 -17.46
N TRP A 147 -13.83 -26.21 -18.43
CA TRP A 147 -12.67 -25.31 -18.41
C TRP A 147 -13.11 -23.84 -18.41
N HIS A 148 -13.99 -23.42 -19.32
CA HIS A 148 -14.53 -22.05 -19.35
C HIS A 148 -15.28 -21.70 -18.06
N SER A 149 -16.09 -22.64 -17.54
CA SER A 149 -16.81 -22.45 -16.28
C SER A 149 -15.84 -22.31 -15.10
N ARG A 150 -14.80 -23.14 -15.03
CA ARG A 150 -13.77 -23.11 -14.00
C ARG A 150 -12.92 -21.85 -14.06
N THR A 151 -12.48 -21.42 -15.25
CA THR A 151 -11.67 -20.20 -15.42
C THR A 151 -12.47 -18.95 -15.10
N SER A 152 -13.73 -18.87 -15.56
CA SER A 152 -14.63 -17.77 -15.22
C SER A 152 -14.86 -17.68 -13.71
N LYS A 153 -15.17 -18.81 -13.06
CA LYS A 153 -15.36 -18.87 -11.61
C LYS A 153 -14.08 -18.54 -10.84
N ALA A 154 -12.93 -19.02 -11.28
CA ALA A 154 -11.64 -18.71 -10.67
C ALA A 154 -11.30 -17.21 -10.79
N GLN A 155 -11.58 -16.61 -11.95
CA GLN A 155 -11.39 -15.17 -12.17
C GLN A 155 -12.31 -14.33 -11.27
N GLU A 156 -13.59 -14.72 -11.15
CA GLU A 156 -14.54 -14.05 -10.27
C GLU A 156 -14.10 -14.13 -8.80
N VAL A 157 -13.68 -15.31 -8.35
CA VAL A 157 -13.15 -15.51 -6.98
C VAL A 157 -11.88 -14.69 -6.77
N PHE A 158 -10.96 -14.65 -7.73
CA PHE A 158 -9.74 -13.84 -7.65
C PHE A 158 -10.05 -12.35 -7.52
N GLU A 159 -10.93 -11.82 -8.37
CA GLU A 159 -11.33 -10.41 -8.35
C GLU A 159 -12.08 -10.04 -7.07
N THR A 160 -12.90 -10.95 -6.55
CA THR A 160 -13.57 -10.80 -5.25
C THR A 160 -12.55 -10.75 -4.12
N ASN A 161 -11.66 -11.74 -4.03
CA ASN A 161 -10.60 -11.77 -3.02
C ASN A 161 -9.70 -10.54 -3.09
N ARG A 162 -9.36 -10.06 -4.29
CA ARG A 162 -8.56 -8.83 -4.47
C ARG A 162 -9.29 -7.61 -3.90
N ARG A 163 -10.59 -7.46 -4.16
CA ARG A 163 -11.40 -6.36 -3.62
C ARG A 163 -11.49 -6.44 -2.10
N ASP A 164 -11.73 -7.63 -1.56
CA ASP A 164 -11.85 -7.86 -0.12
C ASP A 164 -10.53 -7.59 0.61
N GLN A 165 -9.40 -8.04 0.05
CA GLN A 165 -8.08 -7.72 0.57
C GLN A 165 -7.82 -6.21 0.61
N LEU A 166 -8.20 -5.48 -0.44
CA LEU A 166 -8.07 -4.02 -0.48
C LEU A 166 -9.00 -3.33 0.53
N ALA A 167 -10.22 -3.83 0.71
CA ALA A 167 -11.16 -3.34 1.72
C ALA A 167 -10.62 -3.56 3.14
N ASN A 168 -10.20 -4.80 3.46
CA ASN A 168 -9.58 -5.15 4.73
C ASN A 168 -8.31 -4.33 5.00
N ALA A 169 -7.47 -4.10 3.98
CA ALA A 169 -6.29 -3.24 4.11
C ALA A 169 -6.64 -1.77 4.40
N ARG A 170 -7.77 -1.27 3.88
CA ARG A 170 -8.27 0.08 4.20
C ARG A 170 -8.82 0.14 5.63
N GLU A 171 -9.58 -0.87 6.04
CA GLU A 171 -10.14 -0.95 7.39
C GLU A 171 -9.06 -1.05 8.46
N THR A 172 -8.06 -1.91 8.26
CA THR A 172 -6.90 -2.03 9.15
C THR A 172 -6.14 -0.70 9.28
N ARG A 173 -5.93 0.05 8.20
CA ARG A 173 -5.34 1.41 8.26
C ARG A 173 -6.22 2.39 9.04
N LYS A 174 -7.54 2.32 8.87
CA LYS A 174 -8.51 3.18 9.60
C LYS A 174 -8.50 2.86 11.10
N ALA A 175 -8.48 1.58 11.47
CA ALA A 175 -8.39 1.12 12.85
C ALA A 175 -7.03 1.46 13.50
N ALA A 176 -5.92 1.36 12.76
CA ALA A 176 -4.62 1.80 13.24
C ALA A 176 -4.61 3.30 13.58
N LYS A 177 -5.27 4.13 12.76
CA LYS A 177 -5.44 5.57 13.00
C LYS A 177 -6.30 5.87 14.23
N SER A 178 -7.35 5.08 14.52
CA SER A 178 -8.17 5.27 15.72
C SER A 178 -7.48 4.79 17.00
N SER A 179 -6.62 3.77 16.92
CA SER A 179 -5.85 3.27 18.08
C SER A 179 -4.82 4.28 18.63
N LEU A 180 -4.35 5.22 17.80
CA LEU A 180 -3.46 6.31 18.19
C LEU A 180 -4.17 7.44 18.96
N SER A 181 -5.48 7.33 19.19
CA SER A 181 -6.32 8.31 19.87
C SER A 181 -6.90 7.81 21.20
N ALA A 182 -6.23 6.88 21.88
CA ALA A 182 -6.48 6.64 23.30
C ALA A 182 -5.55 7.55 24.11
N THR A 183 -6.09 8.68 24.57
CA THR A 183 -5.45 9.64 25.45
C THR A 183 -5.12 8.99 26.79
N ALA A 184 -4.02 8.24 26.88
CA ALA A 184 -3.48 7.83 28.16
C ALA A 184 -2.98 9.11 28.86
N ALA A 185 -3.65 9.53 29.92
CA ALA A 185 -3.23 10.66 30.74
C ALA A 185 -1.97 10.26 31.52
N PHE A 186 -0.80 10.70 31.07
CA PHE A 186 0.48 10.37 31.73
C PHE A 186 0.74 11.35 32.86
N GLN A 187 0.38 10.97 34.09
CA GLN A 187 0.52 11.83 35.28
C GLN A 187 1.96 11.84 35.80
N CYS A 188 2.48 13.02 36.16
CA CYS A 188 3.80 13.15 36.75
C CYS A 188 3.78 12.67 38.22
N PRO A 189 4.74 11.85 38.67
CA PRO A 189 4.78 11.40 40.06
C PRO A 189 5.29 12.47 41.03
N TYR A 190 5.82 13.60 40.54
CA TYR A 190 6.43 14.65 41.35
C TYR A 190 5.63 15.96 41.38
N CYS A 191 4.58 16.09 40.56
CA CYS A 191 3.71 17.27 40.54
C CYS A 191 2.35 16.93 39.90
N PRO A 192 1.30 17.75 40.09
CA PRO A 192 -0.04 17.44 39.59
C PRO A 192 -0.19 17.57 38.06
N ARG A 193 0.91 17.74 37.31
CA ARG A 193 0.86 17.96 35.86
C ARG A 193 0.57 16.64 35.12
N VAL A 194 -0.42 16.69 34.23
CA VAL A 194 -0.74 15.61 33.29
C VAL A 194 -0.09 15.89 31.94
N CYS A 195 0.63 14.90 31.41
CA CYS A 195 1.31 14.99 30.11
C CYS A 195 0.50 14.27 29.04
N ALA A 196 0.38 14.88 27.85
CA ALA A 196 -0.36 14.33 26.72
C ALA A 196 0.32 13.11 26.05
N SER A 197 1.56 12.77 26.43
CA SER A 197 2.28 11.59 25.94
C SER A 197 3.38 11.15 26.92
N GLY A 198 3.80 9.88 26.83
CA GLY A 198 4.90 9.34 27.63
C GLY A 198 6.26 10.03 27.38
N ILE A 199 6.48 10.55 26.16
CA ILE A 199 7.66 11.36 25.82
C ILE A 199 7.60 12.71 26.53
N GLY A 200 6.41 13.33 26.57
CA GLY A 200 6.16 14.55 27.34
C GLY A 200 6.44 14.35 28.83
N LEU A 201 5.98 13.24 29.42
CA LEU A 201 6.27 12.86 30.81
C LEU A 201 7.77 12.68 31.05
N SER A 202 8.48 12.01 30.14
CA SER A 202 9.93 11.76 30.26
C SER A 202 10.77 13.03 30.17
N SER A 203 10.38 13.97 29.30
CA SER A 203 11.03 15.29 29.20
C SER A 203 10.76 16.12 30.47
N HIS A 204 9.51 16.15 30.92
CA HIS A 204 9.10 16.88 32.09
C HIS A 204 9.74 16.37 33.38
N THR A 205 9.82 15.05 33.59
CA THR A 205 10.49 14.44 34.74
C THR A 205 12.00 14.68 34.76
N ARG A 206 12.67 14.74 33.60
CA ARG A 206 14.09 15.15 33.53
C ARG A 206 14.30 16.59 33.99
N ALA A 207 13.37 17.50 33.70
CA ALA A 207 13.44 18.87 34.19
C ALA A 207 13.30 18.96 35.72
N HIS A 208 12.48 18.11 36.33
CA HIS A 208 12.41 17.99 37.80
C HIS A 208 13.75 17.54 38.40
N LYS A 209 14.36 16.49 37.84
CA LYS A 209 15.65 15.97 38.31
C LYS A 209 16.76 17.01 38.23
N ARG A 210 16.81 17.79 37.15
CA ARG A 210 17.78 18.89 36.99
C ARG A 210 17.60 20.04 37.99
N ARG A 211 16.36 20.32 38.39
CA ARG A 211 16.05 21.35 39.39
C ARG A 211 16.34 20.89 40.82
N LEU A 212 16.21 19.60 41.09
CA LEU A 212 16.55 18.99 42.38
C LEU A 212 18.07 18.84 42.57
N SER A 213 18.83 18.59 41.50
CA SER A 213 20.29 18.50 41.53
C SER A 213 21.02 19.85 41.54
N ALA A 214 20.29 20.96 41.50
CA ALA A 214 20.82 22.32 41.53
C ALA A 214 20.59 23.03 42.88
N ARG A 215 20.20 22.26 43.90
CA ARG A 215 20.19 22.65 45.32
C ARG A 215 21.23 21.85 46.06
#